data_AF-A0A708V2F7-F1
#
_entry.id   AF-A0A708V2F7-F1
#
_cell.length_a   1.000
_cell.length_b   1.000
_cell.length_c   1.000
_cell.angle_alpha   90.00
_cell.angle_beta   90.00
_cell.angle_gamma   90.00
#
_symmetry.space_group_name_H-M   'P 1'
#
loop_
_entity.id
_entity.type
_entity.pdbx_description
1 polymer ?
#
loop_
_entity_poly.entity_id
_entity_poly.type
_entity_poly.pdbx_seq_one_letter_code
_entity_poly.pdbx_strand_id
1 'polypeptide(L)'
;MPIQQLPMMKGMGKDFKNADYIDYLPINMLATPKEVLDSSGYLRSFPGIAKRNDVNGVSRGVEYNTAQNAVYRVCGGKLYKGEAVVGDVAGSGRVSMAHGRTSQAVGVNGQLIEYRYDGAVKTVS
;
A
#
# COMPACT_ATOMS: atom_id res chain seq x y z
N MET A 1 2.56 -16.15 31.13
CA MET A 1 3.43 -15.73 30.00
C MET A 1 4.31 -14.59 30.49
N PRO A 2 5.62 -14.59 30.19
CA PRO A 2 6.46 -13.44 30.52
C PRO A 2 5.95 -12.21 29.76
N ILE A 3 5.77 -11.10 30.47
CA ILE A 3 5.38 -9.82 29.89
C ILE A 3 6.63 -9.25 29.20
N GLN A 4 6.69 -9.36 27.88
CA GLN A 4 7.76 -8.75 27.09
C GLN A 4 7.40 -7.29 26.83
N GLN A 5 8.04 -6.36 27.54
CA GLN A 5 7.94 -4.94 27.23
C GLN A 5 8.77 -4.65 25.98
N LEU A 6 8.10 -4.18 24.92
CA LEU A 6 8.77 -3.64 23.75
C LEU A 6 9.14 -2.19 24.07
N PRO A 7 10.44 -1.82 24.08
CA PRO A 7 10.82 -0.42 24.23
C PRO A 7 10.29 0.37 23.03
N MET A 8 9.33 1.26 23.30
CA MET A 8 8.74 2.14 22.29
C MET A 8 9.42 3.50 22.33
N MET A 9 9.76 4.03 21.16
CA MET A 9 10.26 5.41 21.03
C MET A 9 9.08 6.36 21.16
N LYS A 10 9.15 7.26 22.14
CA LYS A 10 8.10 8.25 22.40
C LYS A 10 8.54 9.64 21.97
N GLY A 11 7.64 10.40 21.36
CA GLY A 11 7.84 11.82 21.02
C GLY A 11 8.94 12.13 20.00
N MET A 12 9.41 11.16 19.21
CA MET A 12 10.47 11.41 18.23
C MET A 12 9.98 11.91 16.87
N GLY A 13 8.70 11.71 16.54
CA GLY A 13 8.13 12.23 15.30
C GLY A 13 7.53 13.60 15.51
N LYS A 14 7.51 14.42 14.46
CA LYS A 14 6.74 15.67 14.42
C LYS A 14 5.64 15.52 13.38
N ASP A 15 4.39 15.77 13.76
CA ASP A 15 3.29 15.81 12.80
C ASP A 15 3.54 16.94 11.80
N PHE A 16 3.49 16.62 10.51
CA PHE A 16 3.70 17.58 9.42
C PHE A 16 2.57 18.61 9.32
N LYS A 17 1.38 18.31 9.88
CA LYS A 17 0.23 19.23 9.81
C LYS A 17 0.19 20.19 10.98
N ASN A 18 0.33 19.67 12.20
CA ASN A 18 0.10 20.45 13.42
C ASN A 18 1.37 20.75 14.21
N ALA A 19 2.54 20.27 13.75
CA ALA A 19 3.82 20.45 14.42
C ALA A 19 3.94 19.83 15.83
N ASP A 20 2.95 19.04 16.26
CA ASP A 20 2.95 18.32 17.52
C ASP A 20 3.94 17.16 17.52
N TYR A 21 4.57 16.90 18.67
CA TYR A 21 5.39 15.71 18.86
C TYR A 21 4.49 14.48 19.01
N ILE A 22 4.75 13.46 18.20
CA ILE A 22 4.01 12.21 18.17
C ILE A 22 4.92 11.01 18.41
N ASP A 23 4.34 9.97 18.99
CA ASP A 23 4.97 8.65 19.05
C ASP A 23 4.98 8.08 17.62
N TYR A 24 6.16 8.06 17.01
CA TYR A 24 6.34 7.65 15.64
C TYR A 24 7.21 6.41 15.56
N LEU A 25 6.70 5.37 14.92
CA LEU A 25 7.50 4.19 14.60
C LEU A 25 8.51 4.57 13.50
N PRO A 26 9.82 4.36 13.72
CA PRO A 26 10.82 4.64 12.70
C PRO A 26 10.55 3.84 11.42
N ILE A 27 10.43 4.52 10.28
CA ILE A 27 10.27 3.86 8.98
C ILE A 27 11.58 3.17 8.62
N ASN A 28 11.49 1.95 8.06
CA ASN A 28 12.64 1.16 7.61
C ASN A 28 13.64 0.81 8.72
N MET A 29 13.19 0.75 9.97
CA MET A 29 14.01 0.24 11.07
C MET A 29 13.24 -0.79 11.90
N LEU A 30 13.96 -1.78 12.41
CA LEU A 30 13.43 -2.80 13.32
C LEU A 30 14.07 -2.64 14.69
N ALA A 31 13.22 -2.55 15.72
CA ALA A 31 13.66 -2.61 17.12
C ALA A 31 14.22 -4.00 17.41
N THR A 32 15.52 -4.08 17.65
CA THR A 32 16.22 -5.31 17.99
C THR A 32 16.50 -5.31 19.50
N PRO A 33 15.86 -6.19 20.29
CA PRO A 33 16.12 -6.30 21.71
C PRO A 33 17.48 -6.96 21.93
N LYS A 34 18.47 -6.16 22.30
CA LYS A 34 19.83 -6.58 22.64
C LYS A 34 20.45 -5.48 23.49
N GLU A 35 20.78 -5.81 24.74
CA GLU A 35 21.41 -4.86 25.64
C GLU A 35 22.72 -4.34 25.03
N VAL A 36 22.83 -3.01 25.01
CA VAL A 36 24.01 -2.25 24.65
C VAL A 36 24.26 -1.25 25.78
N LEU A 37 25.44 -0.63 25.83
CA LEU A 37 25.76 0.35 26.87
C LEU A 37 24.66 1.43 26.94
N ASP A 38 24.06 1.58 28.12
CA ASP A 38 22.98 2.53 28.43
C ASP A 38 21.67 2.39 27.61
N SER A 39 21.40 1.24 26.97
CA SER A 39 20.14 1.00 26.28
C SER A 39 19.73 -0.49 26.22
N SER A 40 18.43 -0.75 26.33
CA SER A 40 17.84 -2.10 26.24
C SER A 40 17.76 -2.66 24.81
N GLY A 41 18.21 -1.92 23.79
CA GLY A 41 18.13 -2.32 22.39
C GLY A 41 18.71 -1.29 21.41
N TYR A 42 18.67 -1.64 20.12
CA TYR A 42 19.02 -0.73 19.02
C TYR A 42 18.11 -0.92 17.81
N LEU A 43 18.12 0.07 16.92
CA LEU A 43 17.41 0.03 15.65
C LEU A 43 18.32 -0.56 14.56
N ARG A 44 17.84 -1.59 13.87
CA ARG A 44 18.50 -2.12 12.68
C ARG A 44 17.86 -1.52 11.44
N SER A 45 18.66 -0.85 10.60
CA SER A 45 18.21 -0.36 9.30
C SER A 45 17.84 -1.54 8.39
N PHE A 46 16.63 -1.51 7.86
CA PHE A 46 16.22 -2.36 6.74
C PHE A 46 16.50 -1.61 5.44
N PRO A 47 16.77 -2.32 4.32
CA PRO A 47 16.79 -1.68 3.00
C PRO A 47 15.49 -0.90 2.82
N GLY A 48 15.63 0.41 2.62
CA GLY A 48 14.53 1.33 2.80
C GLY A 48 13.43 1.14 1.76
N ILE A 49 12.18 1.07 2.22
CA ILE A 49 11.01 1.29 1.36
C ILE A 49 10.91 2.80 1.13
N ALA A 50 11.15 3.22 -0.11
CA ALA A 50 10.88 4.59 -0.53
C ALA A 50 9.40 4.71 -0.89
N LYS A 51 8.69 5.65 -0.26
CA LYS A 51 7.34 6.01 -0.68
C LYS A 51 7.44 6.63 -2.08
N ARG A 52 6.72 6.04 -3.04
CA ARG A 52 6.66 6.59 -4.41
C ARG A 52 5.58 7.65 -4.50
N ASN A 53 4.32 7.28 -4.30
CA ASN A 53 3.18 8.19 -4.42
C ASN A 53 2.18 8.05 -3.26
N ASP A 54 1.42 9.12 -3.04
CA ASP A 54 0.15 9.07 -2.31
C ASP A 54 -0.95 8.45 -3.19
N VAL A 55 -1.77 7.60 -2.58
CA VAL A 55 -2.85 6.88 -3.27
C VAL A 55 -4.19 7.15 -2.60
N ASN A 56 -5.29 6.90 -3.31
CA ASN A 56 -6.66 7.25 -2.89
C ASN A 56 -7.20 6.41 -1.70
N GLY A 57 -6.37 5.61 -1.04
CA GLY A 57 -6.76 4.89 0.16
C GLY A 57 -6.10 3.52 0.28
N VAL A 58 -6.75 2.63 1.02
CA VAL A 58 -6.24 1.29 1.33
C VAL A 58 -6.15 0.44 0.07
N SER A 59 -5.09 -0.37 -0.04
CA SER A 59 -4.94 -1.35 -1.10
C SER A 59 -6.03 -2.43 -1.02
N ARG A 60 -6.78 -2.64 -2.11
CA ARG A 60 -7.90 -3.58 -2.21
C ARG A 60 -7.61 -4.82 -3.08
N GLY A 61 -6.66 -4.73 -3.99
CA GLY A 61 -6.24 -5.80 -4.88
C GLY A 61 -5.03 -5.40 -5.72
N VAL A 62 -4.22 -6.37 -6.15
CA VAL A 62 -3.02 -6.15 -6.97
C VAL A 62 -2.84 -7.31 -7.93
N GLU A 63 -2.36 -7.01 -9.14
CA GLU A 63 -2.00 -7.98 -10.16
C GLU A 63 -0.82 -7.47 -10.99
N TYR A 64 0.06 -8.36 -11.41
CA TYR A 64 1.04 -8.05 -12.45
C TYR A 64 0.47 -8.40 -13.82
N ASN A 65 0.27 -7.39 -14.65
CA ASN A 65 -0.27 -7.55 -16.00
C ASN A 65 0.88 -7.73 -16.98
N THR A 66 1.02 -8.94 -17.48
CA THR A 66 2.13 -9.30 -18.39
C THR A 66 1.94 -8.71 -19.79
N ALA A 67 0.70 -8.46 -20.23
CA ALA A 67 0.40 -7.84 -21.52
C ALA A 67 0.81 -6.35 -21.58
N GLN A 68 0.89 -5.69 -20.43
CA GLN A 68 1.32 -4.29 -20.32
C GLN A 68 2.67 -4.13 -19.61
N ASN A 69 3.27 -5.24 -19.17
CA ASN A 69 4.49 -5.30 -18.37
C ASN A 69 4.45 -4.32 -17.18
N ALA A 70 3.32 -4.28 -16.46
CA ALA A 70 3.07 -3.29 -15.42
C ALA A 70 2.25 -3.88 -14.25
N VAL A 71 2.51 -3.38 -13.05
CA VAL A 71 1.68 -3.67 -11.87
C VAL A 71 0.42 -2.85 -11.93
N TYR A 72 -0.73 -3.52 -11.84
CA TYR A 72 -2.01 -2.90 -11.61
C TYR A 72 -2.41 -3.07 -10.14
N ARG A 73 -2.94 -2.02 -9.53
CA ARG A 73 -3.38 -2.05 -8.13
C ARG A 73 -4.61 -1.21 -7.93
N VAL A 74 -5.58 -1.72 -7.20
CA VAL A 74 -6.71 -0.93 -6.72
C VAL A 74 -6.38 -0.40 -5.33
N CYS A 75 -6.38 0.92 -5.17
CA CYS A 75 -6.21 1.61 -3.90
C CYS A 75 -7.37 2.58 -3.69
N GLY A 76 -8.12 2.41 -2.60
CA GLY A 76 -9.35 3.16 -2.35
C GLY A 76 -10.35 2.98 -3.50
N GLY A 77 -10.79 4.09 -4.09
CA GLY A 77 -11.71 4.10 -5.23
C GLY A 77 -11.04 4.11 -6.61
N LYS A 78 -9.71 3.93 -6.71
CA LYS A 78 -8.97 4.12 -7.97
C LYS A 78 -8.17 2.88 -8.38
N LEU A 79 -8.12 2.60 -9.68
CA LEU A 79 -7.21 1.65 -10.31
C LEU A 79 -5.95 2.37 -10.79
N TYR A 80 -4.79 1.85 -10.41
CA TYR A 80 -3.48 2.37 -10.78
C TYR A 80 -2.75 1.39 -11.70
N LYS A 81 -2.08 1.91 -12.73
CA LYS A 81 -1.02 1.24 -13.51
C LYS A 81 0.32 1.86 -13.11
N GLY A 82 1.05 1.20 -12.22
CA GLY A 82 2.19 1.81 -11.55
C GLY A 82 1.74 3.03 -10.73
N GLU A 83 2.19 4.22 -11.12
CA GLU A 83 1.87 5.51 -10.47
C GLU A 83 0.67 6.23 -11.08
N ALA A 84 0.26 5.85 -12.29
CA ALA A 84 -0.81 6.51 -13.03
C ALA A 84 -2.19 5.94 -12.67
N VAL A 85 -3.17 6.81 -12.43
CA VAL A 85 -4.58 6.42 -12.29
C VAL A 85 -5.15 6.13 -13.68
N VAL A 86 -5.76 4.96 -13.85
CA VAL A 86 -6.31 4.49 -15.13
C VAL A 86 -7.79 4.14 -15.05
N GLY A 87 -8.42 4.27 -13.89
CA GLY A 87 -9.86 4.05 -13.74
C GLY A 87 -10.38 4.24 -12.33
N ASP A 88 -11.71 4.26 -12.23
CA ASP A 88 -12.48 4.33 -10.99
C ASP A 88 -13.04 2.96 -10.63
N VAL A 89 -12.88 2.53 -9.38
CA VAL A 89 -13.35 1.24 -8.87
C VAL A 89 -14.29 1.45 -7.70
N ALA A 90 -15.56 1.09 -7.87
CA ALA A 90 -16.58 1.25 -6.85
C ALA A 90 -16.34 0.38 -5.59
N GLY A 91 -17.01 0.73 -4.49
CA GLY A 91 -16.96 0.00 -3.22
C GLY A 91 -15.69 0.20 -2.41
N SER A 92 -15.57 -0.54 -1.31
CA SER A 92 -14.43 -0.47 -0.36
C SER A 92 -13.82 -1.84 -0.02
N GLY A 93 -14.52 -2.93 -0.36
CA GLY A 93 -14.07 -4.31 -0.10
C GLY A 93 -12.94 -4.77 -1.02
N ARG A 94 -12.33 -5.92 -0.71
CA ARG A 94 -11.35 -6.57 -1.58
C ARG A 94 -11.90 -6.81 -2.98
N VAL A 95 -11.04 -6.74 -3.98
CA VAL A 95 -11.37 -6.97 -5.39
C VAL A 95 -10.56 -8.14 -5.93
N SER A 96 -11.12 -8.88 -6.89
CA SER A 96 -10.37 -9.81 -7.73
C SER A 96 -9.90 -9.10 -8.99
N MET A 97 -8.77 -9.52 -9.54
CA MET A 97 -8.18 -8.92 -10.74
C MET A 97 -7.72 -10.02 -11.68
N ALA A 98 -7.89 -9.80 -12.97
CA ALA A 98 -7.36 -10.60 -14.06
C ALA A 98 -6.99 -9.67 -15.23
N HIS A 99 -6.13 -10.10 -16.15
CA HIS A 99 -5.87 -9.35 -17.38
C HIS A 99 -6.04 -10.20 -18.63
N GLY A 100 -6.45 -9.53 -19.71
CA GLY A 100 -6.49 -10.07 -21.05
C GLY A 100 -5.57 -9.31 -21.99
N ARG A 101 -5.62 -9.67 -23.27
CA ARG A 101 -4.82 -9.02 -24.32
C ARG A 101 -5.17 -7.54 -24.52
N THR A 102 -6.41 -7.13 -24.20
CA THR A 102 -6.91 -5.78 -24.49
C THR A 102 -7.36 -4.99 -23.26
N SER A 103 -7.36 -5.59 -22.08
CA SER A 103 -7.90 -4.98 -20.88
C SER A 103 -7.31 -5.53 -19.59
N GLN A 104 -7.30 -4.68 -18.57
CA GLN A 104 -7.22 -5.08 -17.18
C GLN A 104 -8.64 -5.24 -16.65
N ALA A 105 -8.98 -6.37 -16.06
CA ALA A 105 -10.29 -6.63 -15.46
C ALA A 105 -10.23 -6.53 -13.93
N VAL A 106 -11.32 -6.04 -13.33
CA VAL A 106 -11.52 -5.95 -11.88
C VAL A 106 -12.91 -6.49 -11.55
N GLY A 107 -12.95 -7.57 -10.76
CA GLY A 107 -14.17 -8.11 -10.17
C GLY A 107 -14.54 -7.35 -8.90
N VAL A 108 -15.68 -6.66 -8.90
CA VAL A 108 -16.14 -5.83 -7.78
C VAL A 108 -17.67 -5.78 -7.75
N ASN A 109 -18.27 -5.83 -6.56
CA ASN A 109 -19.72 -5.77 -6.35
C ASN A 109 -20.53 -6.76 -7.22
N GLY A 110 -19.99 -7.95 -7.48
CA GLY A 110 -20.64 -8.97 -8.32
C GLY A 110 -20.57 -8.70 -9.82
N GLN A 111 -19.82 -7.70 -10.27
CA GLN A 111 -19.60 -7.38 -11.68
C GLN A 111 -18.13 -7.52 -12.05
N LEU A 112 -17.86 -7.83 -13.32
CA LEU A 112 -16.52 -7.78 -13.89
C LEU A 112 -16.40 -6.53 -14.77
N ILE A 113 -15.53 -5.60 -14.37
CA ILE A 113 -15.29 -4.36 -15.11
C ILE A 113 -13.94 -4.47 -15.82
N GLU A 114 -13.94 -4.31 -17.13
CA GLU A 114 -12.76 -4.26 -17.98
C GLU A 114 -12.35 -2.82 -18.29
N TYR A 115 -11.16 -2.44 -17.85
CA TYR A 115 -10.46 -1.20 -18.20
C TYR A 115 -9.57 -1.50 -19.39
N ARG A 116 -10.04 -1.14 -20.58
CA ARG A 116 -9.35 -1.43 -21.84
C ARG A 116 -8.15 -0.51 -22.03
N TYR A 117 -7.12 -1.02 -22.69
CA TYR A 117 -5.89 -0.26 -22.93
C TYR A 117 -6.07 0.88 -23.94
N ASP A 118 -7.18 0.88 -24.69
CA ASP A 118 -7.63 1.97 -25.56
C ASP A 118 -8.38 3.08 -24.78
N GLY A 119 -8.55 2.92 -23.46
CA GLY A 119 -9.21 3.88 -22.58
C GLY A 119 -10.71 3.64 -22.37
N ALA A 120 -11.33 2.71 -23.11
CA ALA A 120 -12.73 2.37 -22.88
C ALA A 120 -12.92 1.54 -21.60
N VAL A 121 -14.06 1.70 -20.94
CA VAL A 121 -14.44 0.90 -19.77
C VAL A 121 -15.69 0.12 -20.12
N LYS A 122 -15.65 -1.21 -19.91
CA LYS A 122 -16.75 -2.11 -20.22
C LYS A 122 -17.14 -2.91 -18.98
N THR A 123 -18.43 -2.96 -18.67
CA THR A 123 -18.94 -3.92 -17.68
C THR A 123 -19.37 -5.17 -18.42
N VAL A 124 -18.87 -6.32 -17.99
CA VAL A 124 -19.30 -7.63 -18.51
C VAL A 124 -20.52 -8.06 -17.72
N SER A 125 -21.66 -8.14 -18.41
CA SER A 125 -22.94 -8.63 -17.92
C SER A 125 -23.14 -10.10 -18.24
#